data_AF-L0NE46-F1
#
_entry.id   AF-L0NE46-F1
#
_cell.length_a   1.000
_cell.length_b   1.000
_cell.length_c   1.000
_cell.angle_alpha   90.00
_cell.angle_beta   90.00
_cell.angle_gamma   90.00
#
_symmetry.space_group_name_H-M   'P 1'
#
loop_
_entity.id
_entity.type
_entity.pdbx_description
1 polymer ?
#
loop_
_entity_poly.entity_id
_entity_poly.type
_entity_poly.pdbx_seq_one_letter_code
_entity_poly.pdbx_strand_id
1 'polypeptide(L)'
;MAEERETAASIVWLLGPIKVKAKDDKIVFTFAGRTTGGEVRKLSLIYHAHTRLFGASNGAAPNEGQWRKLQQPGDLFGLGREVNGSGKLRDLLKSQLTPEQVARCVALSLTHGRK
;
A
#
# COMPACT_ATOMS: atom_id res chain seq x y z
N MET A 1 22.58 4.03 12.06
CA MET A 1 21.83 3.98 10.78
C MET A 1 20.61 3.11 11.04
N ALA A 2 19.45 3.72 11.20
CA ALA A 2 18.23 3.02 11.59
C ALA A 2 17.67 2.29 10.37
N GLU A 3 18.06 1.02 10.22
CA GLU A 3 17.35 0.07 9.39
C GLU A 3 16.02 -0.22 10.11
N GLU A 4 15.06 0.69 9.96
CA GLU A 4 13.68 0.46 10.38
C GLU A 4 13.20 -0.79 9.64
N ARG A 5 13.20 -1.91 10.34
CA ARG A 5 12.52 -3.13 9.90
C ARG A 5 11.07 -2.74 9.64
N GLU A 6 10.71 -2.57 8.38
CA GLU A 6 9.34 -2.34 7.92
C GLU A 6 8.51 -3.61 8.18
N THR A 7 8.15 -3.79 9.44
CA THR A 7 7.53 -5.01 9.92
C THR A 7 6.02 -4.83 9.89
N ALA A 8 5.31 -5.80 9.31
CA ALA A 8 3.85 -5.82 9.30
C ALA A 8 3.25 -6.03 10.71
N ALA A 9 4.09 -6.48 11.66
CA ALA A 9 3.69 -6.95 12.99
C ALA A 9 2.92 -5.94 13.85
N SER A 10 3.04 -4.65 13.56
CA SER A 10 2.29 -3.62 14.27
C SER A 10 0.97 -3.26 13.61
N ILE A 11 0.68 -3.65 12.37
CA ILE A 11 -0.54 -3.28 11.66
C ILE A 11 -1.65 -4.29 11.96
N VAL A 12 -2.76 -3.81 12.52
CA VAL A 12 -3.94 -4.63 12.84
C VAL A 12 -5.08 -4.43 11.86
N TRP A 13 -5.12 -3.29 11.18
CA TRP A 13 -6.20 -2.97 10.25
C TRP A 13 -5.62 -2.29 9.01
N LEU A 14 -6.11 -2.68 7.84
CA LEU A 14 -5.65 -2.14 6.57
C LEU A 14 -6.82 -1.76 5.67
N LEU A 15 -6.75 -0.58 5.08
CA LEU A 15 -7.72 -0.08 4.11
C LEU A 15 -7.01 0.35 2.83
N GLY A 16 -7.54 -0.05 1.68
CA GLY A 16 -7.10 0.43 0.39
C GLY A 16 -6.80 -0.68 -0.63
N PRO A 17 -6.18 -0.32 -1.76
CA PRO A 17 -5.49 0.95 -1.99
C PRO A 17 -6.44 2.15 -2.16
N ILE A 18 -6.28 3.16 -1.32
CA ILE A 18 -7.06 4.43 -1.32
C ILE A 18 -6.60 5.41 -2.41
N LYS A 19 -5.40 5.19 -2.95
CA LYS A 19 -4.88 6.02 -4.04
C LYS A 19 -3.90 5.21 -4.86
N VAL A 20 -4.12 5.19 -6.17
CA VAL A 20 -3.20 4.60 -7.13
C VAL A 20 -2.63 5.71 -7.99
N LYS A 21 -1.30 5.82 -8.05
CA LYS A 21 -0.59 6.73 -8.96
C LYS A 21 0.29 5.92 -9.90
N ALA A 22 -0.04 5.92 -11.18
CA ALA A 22 0.88 5.44 -12.21
C ALA A 22 1.79 6.59 -12.67
N LYS A 23 3.08 6.30 -12.80
CA LYS A 23 4.10 7.11 -13.48
C LYS A 23 4.73 6.26 -14.57
N ASP A 24 5.52 6.88 -15.44
CA ASP A 24 6.12 6.22 -16.60
C ASP A 24 6.86 4.91 -16.26
N ASP A 25 7.54 4.84 -15.11
CA ASP A 25 8.37 3.70 -14.70
C ASP A 25 7.84 2.93 -13.47
N LYS A 26 6.75 3.39 -12.84
CA LYS A 26 6.28 2.82 -11.56
C LYS A 26 4.81 3.03 -11.25
N ILE A 27 4.24 2.14 -10.45
CA ILE A 27 2.90 2.29 -9.86
C ILE A 27 3.03 2.38 -8.34
N VAL A 28 2.42 3.40 -7.74
CA VAL A 28 2.36 3.58 -6.29
C VAL A 28 0.94 3.35 -5.81
N PHE A 29 0.76 2.32 -5.01
CA PHE A 29 -0.48 1.99 -4.30
C PHE A 29 -0.37 2.51 -2.87
N THR A 30 -1.25 3.43 -2.49
CA THR A 30 -1.31 3.97 -1.13
C THR A 30 -2.42 3.28 -0.34
N PHE A 31 -2.12 2.88 0.87
CA PHE A 31 -3.00 2.22 1.82
C PHE A 31 -3.04 3.00 3.15
N ALA A 32 -4.10 2.80 3.90
CA ALA A 32 -4.20 3.09 5.32
C ALA A 32 -3.80 1.86 6.12
N GLY A 33 -3.03 2.05 7.16
CA GLY A 33 -2.90 1.07 8.24
C GLY A 33 -3.31 1.68 9.57
N ARG A 34 -3.84 0.87 10.48
CA ARG A 34 -3.90 1.21 11.91
C ARG A 34 -3.00 0.25 12.67
N THR A 35 -2.22 0.78 13.61
CA THR A 35 -1.33 -0.03 14.43
C THR A 35 -2.04 -0.61 15.67
N THR A 36 -1.43 -1.59 16.33
CA THR A 36 -1.84 -2.10 17.65
C THR A 36 -1.94 -1.00 18.70
N GLY A 37 -1.08 0.03 18.61
CA GLY A 37 -1.12 1.23 19.45
C GLY A 37 -2.23 2.22 19.09
N GLY A 38 -3.07 1.91 18.10
CA GLY A 38 -4.19 2.74 17.66
C GLY A 38 -3.80 3.85 16.69
N GLU A 39 -2.51 4.03 16.38
CA GLU A 39 -2.03 5.07 15.46
C GLU A 39 -2.39 4.74 14.00
N VAL A 40 -2.86 5.74 13.27
CA VAL A 40 -3.07 5.61 11.83
C VAL A 40 -1.77 5.92 11.10
N ARG A 41 -1.40 5.06 10.15
CA ARG A 41 -0.19 5.16 9.33
C ARG A 41 -0.55 5.12 7.86
N LYS A 42 0.27 5.79 7.04
CA LYS A 42 0.15 5.72 5.59
C LYS A 42 1.15 4.70 5.07
N LEU A 43 0.64 3.66 4.42
CA LEU A 43 1.46 2.58 3.89
C LEU A 43 1.47 2.67 2.37
N SER A 44 2.63 2.49 1.75
CA SER A 44 2.75 2.57 0.28
C SER A 44 3.41 1.31 -0.25
N LEU A 45 2.83 0.72 -1.29
CA LEU A 45 3.42 -0.35 -2.08
C LEU A 45 3.81 0.24 -3.44
N ILE A 46 5.08 0.12 -3.80
CA ILE A 46 5.64 0.69 -5.02
C ILE A 46 6.07 -0.45 -5.92
N TYR A 47 5.52 -0.50 -7.13
CA TYR A 47 5.97 -1.41 -8.17
C TYR A 47 6.86 -0.67 -9.15
N HIS A 48 8.07 -1.17 -9.40
CA HIS A 48 9.00 -0.62 -10.39
C HIS A 48 8.99 -1.48 -11.66
N ALA A 49 8.68 -0.88 -12.81
CA ALA A 49 8.56 -1.58 -14.09
C ALA A 49 9.90 -2.17 -14.57
N HIS A 50 10.99 -1.43 -14.37
CA HIS A 50 12.33 -1.85 -14.79
C HIS A 50 12.84 -3.10 -14.05
N THR A 51 12.74 -3.09 -12.72
CA THR A 51 13.22 -4.21 -11.90
C THR A 51 12.17 -5.28 -11.68
N ARG A 52 10.90 -5.00 -11.99
CA ARG A 52 9.73 -5.86 -11.72
C ARG A 52 9.58 -6.21 -10.24
N LEU A 53 10.15 -5.41 -9.35
CA LEU A 53 10.13 -5.62 -7.92
C LEU A 53 9.12 -4.70 -7.23
N PHE A 54 8.61 -5.19 -6.10
CA PHE A 54 7.81 -4.41 -5.17
C PHE A 54 8.69 -3.89 -4.03
N GLY A 55 8.59 -2.60 -3.76
CA GLY A 55 9.06 -1.95 -2.54
C GLY A 55 7.88 -1.60 -1.63
N ALA A 56 8.12 -1.53 -0.33
CA ALA A 56 7.18 -0.97 0.63
C ALA A 56 7.76 0.31 1.24
N SER A 57 6.89 1.17 1.73
CA SER A 57 7.29 2.32 2.54
C SER A 57 6.20 2.60 3.57
N ASN A 58 6.61 2.74 4.82
CA ASN A 58 5.77 3.29 5.89
C ASN A 58 6.01 4.81 6.02
N GLY A 59 4.92 5.56 6.13
CA GLY A 59 4.95 7.00 6.36
C GLY A 59 4.00 7.40 7.48
N ALA A 60 4.32 8.50 8.14
CA ALA A 60 3.38 9.15 9.05
C ALA A 60 2.09 9.52 8.30
N ALA A 61 0.96 9.28 8.94
CA ALA A 61 -0.32 9.78 8.45
C ALA A 61 -0.31 11.32 8.44
N PRO A 62 -0.81 11.98 7.38
CA PRO A 62 -1.27 13.35 7.56
C PRO A 62 -2.52 13.33 8.44
N ASN A 63 -2.60 14.27 9.39
CA ASN A 63 -3.64 14.49 10.43
C ASN A 63 -4.90 13.61 10.36
N GLU A 64 -5.32 13.02 11.49
CA GLU A 64 -6.53 12.17 11.64
C GLU A 64 -7.79 12.71 10.95
N GLY A 65 -7.95 14.03 10.85
CA GLY A 65 -9.05 14.67 10.12
C GLY A 65 -9.10 14.37 8.62
N GLN A 66 -7.95 14.16 7.97
CA GLN A 66 -7.89 13.70 6.57
C GLN A 66 -8.26 12.22 6.45
N TRP A 67 -7.94 11.41 7.46
CA TRP A 67 -8.32 9.99 7.52
C TRP A 67 -9.82 9.78 7.67
N ARG A 68 -10.50 10.55 8.51
CA ARG A 68 -11.97 10.51 8.60
C ARG A 68 -12.67 10.88 7.30
N LYS A 69 -12.09 11.79 6.50
CA LYS A 69 -12.61 12.12 5.16
C LYS A 69 -12.42 10.98 4.16
N LEU A 70 -11.34 10.21 4.28
CA LEU A 70 -11.09 9.01 3.46
C LEU A 70 -11.99 7.81 3.82
N GLN A 71 -12.71 7.87 4.95
CA GLN A 71 -13.68 6.86 5.38
C GLN A 71 -15.12 7.16 4.94
N GLN A 72 -15.38 8.23 4.17
CA GLN A 72 -16.75 8.59 3.78
C GLN A 72 -17.34 7.64 2.72
N PRO A 73 -18.66 7.36 2.75
CA PRO A 73 -19.29 6.19 2.13
C PRO A 73 -19.54 6.30 0.62
N GLY A 74 -18.68 7.00 -0.13
CA GLY A 74 -18.82 7.23 -1.56
C GLY A 74 -17.69 6.69 -2.43
N ASP A 75 -16.61 6.21 -1.83
CA ASP A 75 -15.51 5.55 -2.53
C ASP A 75 -15.76 4.03 -2.50
N LEU A 76 -15.60 3.37 -3.65
CA LEU A 76 -15.92 1.96 -3.95
C LEU A 76 -15.16 0.89 -3.09
N PHE A 77 -14.62 1.28 -1.94
CA PHE A 77 -13.75 0.47 -1.07
C PHE A 77 -14.12 0.59 0.42
N GLY A 78 -15.42 0.56 0.73
CA GLY A 78 -15.83 0.15 2.08
C GLY A 78 -15.25 -1.23 2.39
N LEU A 79 -14.86 -1.47 3.65
CA LEU A 79 -14.20 -2.69 4.17
C LEU A 79 -12.66 -2.62 4.16
N GLY A 80 -12.09 -1.71 4.93
CA GLY A 80 -10.78 -2.02 5.51
C GLY A 80 -10.93 -3.27 6.37
N ARG A 81 -9.98 -4.19 6.24
CA ARG A 81 -10.03 -5.51 6.88
C ARG A 81 -9.03 -5.60 8.02
N GLU A 82 -9.42 -6.33 9.06
CA GLU A 82 -8.46 -6.75 10.08
C GLU A 82 -7.41 -7.65 9.40
N VAL A 83 -6.14 -7.32 9.64
CA VAL A 83 -5.02 -8.06 9.09
C VAL A 83 -4.13 -8.50 10.25
N ASN A 84 -3.98 -9.81 10.40
CA ASN A 84 -2.95 -10.37 11.28
C ASN A 84 -1.64 -10.43 10.49
N GLY A 85 -0.95 -9.29 10.43
CA GLY A 85 0.27 -9.13 9.66
C GLY A 85 1.50 -9.76 10.33
N SER A 86 1.73 -11.07 10.17
CA SER A 86 3.04 -11.66 10.45
C SER A 86 3.94 -11.56 9.21
N GLY A 87 5.10 -10.90 9.29
CA GLY A 87 6.10 -10.87 8.21
C GLY A 87 6.44 -9.47 7.68
N LYS A 88 6.92 -9.40 6.43
CA LYS A 88 7.36 -8.16 5.77
C LYS A 88 6.15 -7.34 5.32
N LEU A 89 6.17 -6.03 5.56
CA LEU A 89 5.10 -5.10 5.18
C LEU A 89 4.72 -5.20 3.69
N ARG A 90 5.71 -5.36 2.82
CA ARG A 90 5.52 -5.55 1.38
C ARG A 90 4.58 -6.71 1.06
N ASP A 91 4.79 -7.86 1.68
CA ASP A 91 4.06 -9.08 1.37
C ASP A 91 2.62 -8.96 1.90
N LEU A 92 2.44 -8.31 3.06
CA LEU A 92 1.13 -7.91 3.55
C LEU A 92 0.40 -7.02 2.53
N LEU A 93 1.01 -5.92 2.10
CA LEU A 93 0.36 -4.99 1.15
C LEU A 93 0.09 -5.62 -0.22
N LYS A 94 0.99 -6.49 -0.70
CA LYS A 94 0.82 -7.19 -1.97
C LYS A 94 -0.38 -8.14 -1.95
N SER A 95 -0.67 -8.79 -0.82
CA SER A 95 -1.85 -9.66 -0.63
C SER A 95 -3.20 -8.93 -0.73
N GLN A 96 -3.16 -7.60 -0.80
CA GLN A 96 -4.31 -6.71 -0.78
C GLN A 96 -4.62 -6.16 -2.17
N LEU A 97 -3.75 -6.42 -3.14
CA LEU A 97 -3.99 -6.02 -4.51
C LEU A 97 -5.04 -6.91 -5.16
N THR A 98 -5.96 -6.30 -5.90
CA THR A 98 -6.90 -7.04 -6.74
C THR A 98 -6.18 -7.62 -7.97
N PRO A 99 -6.70 -8.69 -8.60
CA PRO A 99 -6.12 -9.25 -9.82
C PRO A 99 -5.93 -8.19 -10.92
N GLU A 100 -6.86 -7.24 -11.03
CA GLU A 100 -6.80 -6.13 -11.99
C GLU A 100 -5.64 -5.17 -11.71
N GLN A 101 -5.38 -4.88 -10.44
CA GLN A 101 -4.25 -4.04 -10.03
C GLN A 101 -2.92 -4.73 -10.30
N VAL A 102 -2.85 -6.05 -10.08
CA VAL A 102 -1.68 -6.86 -10.46
C VAL A 102 -1.49 -6.87 -11.97
N ALA A 103 -2.56 -7.02 -12.76
CA ALA A 103 -2.50 -6.97 -14.22
C ALA A 103 -1.97 -5.62 -14.73
N ARG A 104 -2.36 -4.51 -14.10
CA ARG A 104 -1.82 -3.17 -14.43
C ARG A 104 -0.31 -3.08 -14.20
N CYS A 105 0.22 -3.67 -13.13
CA CYS A 105 1.66 -3.76 -12.89
C CYS A 105 2.37 -4.55 -14.01
N VAL A 106 1.82 -5.70 -14.39
CA VAL A 106 2.37 -6.54 -15.46
C VAL A 106 2.37 -5.78 -16.78
N ALA A 107 1.26 -5.12 -17.13
CA ALA A 107 1.14 -4.30 -18.34
C ALA A 107 2.20 -3.19 -18.36
N LEU A 108 2.39 -2.47 -17.25
CA LEU A 108 3.42 -1.43 -17.16
C LEU A 108 4.82 -1.98 -17.40
N SER A 109 5.14 -3.16 -16.86
CA SER A 109 6.43 -3.83 -17.09
C SER A 109 6.64 -4.32 -18.50
N LEU A 110 5.57 -4.73 -19.20
CA LEU A 110 5.67 -5.07 -20.62
C LEU A 110 5.95 -3.83 -21.48
N THR A 111 5.37 -2.69 -21.13
CA THR A 111 5.52 -1.42 -21.87
C THR A 111 6.86 -0.73 -21.57
N HIS A 112 7.28 -0.67 -20.30
CA HIS A 112 8.42 0.15 -19.86
C HIS A 112 9.58 -0.64 -19.23
N GLY A 113 9.38 -1.94 -18.94
CA GLY A 113 10.40 -2.82 -18.37
C GLY A 113 11.38 -3.41 -19.40
N ARG A 114 11.36 -2.93 -20.65
CA ARG A 114 12.38 -3.21 -21.67
C ARG A 114 13.39 -2.07 -21.70
N LYS A 115 14.30 -2.02 -20.74
CA LYS A 115 15.56 -1.27 -20.83
C LYS A 115 16.67 -2.11 -20.25
#